data_AF-A0AAD7RHT9-F1
#
_entry.id   AF-A0AAD7RHT9-F1
#
_cell.length_a   1.000
_cell.length_b   1.000
_cell.length_c   1.000
_cell.angle_alpha   90.00
_cell.angle_beta   90.00
_cell.angle_gamma   90.00
#
_symmetry.space_group_name_H-M   'P 1'
#
loop_
_entity.id
_entity.type
_entity.pdbx_description
1 polymer ?
#
loop_
_entity_poly.entity_id
_entity_poly.type
_entity_poly.pdbx_seq_one_letter_code
_entity_poly.pdbx_strand_id
1 'polypeptide(L)'
;MTYHLKTMAEYIQVFRRALQQLGGHGGIRGAIIQLLRVNDLKTGALVGVDKYGNMYYEDERNFFGRHRWVVYTKEMNGKRTFWEVDGSMVPAEWHRWLHSMTDDPPTTHPRAQEVPG
;
A
#
# COMPACT_ATOMS: atom_id res chain seq x y z
N MET A 1 2.73 28.50 29.94
CA MET A 1 3.13 27.14 30.36
C MET A 1 2.35 26.03 29.64
N THR A 2 1.10 26.24 29.24
CA THR A 2 0.23 25.26 28.56
C THR A 2 0.61 24.95 27.10
N TYR A 3 1.26 25.89 26.40
CA TYR A 3 1.67 25.72 25.00
C TYR A 3 2.78 24.68 24.84
N HIS A 4 3.85 24.74 25.64
CA HIS A 4 4.96 23.79 25.57
C HIS A 4 4.54 22.34 25.85
N LEU A 5 3.61 22.11 26.76
CA LEU A 5 3.07 20.78 27.06
C LEU A 5 2.30 20.18 25.87
N LYS A 6 1.53 21.01 25.15
CA LYS A 6 0.83 20.58 23.91
C LYS A 6 1.83 20.24 22.81
N THR A 7 2.85 21.07 22.60
CA THR A 7 3.88 20.83 21.59
C THR A 7 4.66 19.54 21.87
N MET A 8 5.06 19.30 23.12
CA MET A 8 5.75 18.06 23.50
C MET A 8 4.87 16.82 23.34
N ALA A 9 3.57 16.92 23.62
CA ALA A 9 2.63 15.83 23.39
C ALA A 9 2.47 15.51 21.89
N GLU A 10 2.45 16.51 21.02
CA GLU A 10 2.43 16.33 19.57
C GLU A 10 3.69 15.63 19.06
N TYR A 11 4.88 16.04 19.51
CA TYR A 11 6.14 15.39 19.16
C TYR A 11 6.17 13.91 19.57
N ILE A 12 5.68 13.58 20.76
CA ILE A 12 5.60 12.19 21.23
C ILE A 12 4.67 11.37 20.33
N GLN A 13 3.54 11.94 19.87
CA GLN A 13 2.66 11.24 18.95
C GLN A 13 3.29 11.01 17.58
N VAL A 14 3.96 12.01 17.01
CA VAL A 14 4.69 11.87 15.75
C VAL A 14 5.78 10.80 15.87
N PHE A 15 6.54 10.83 16.96
CA PHE A 15 7.59 9.85 17.22
C PHE A 15 7.03 8.42 17.39
N ARG A 16 5.92 8.26 18.12
CA ARG A 16 5.24 6.95 18.23
C ARG A 16 4.76 6.43 16.88
N ARG A 17 4.21 7.28 16.02
CA ARG A 17 3.81 6.90 14.65
C ARG A 17 5.02 6.47 13.83
N ALA A 18 6.13 7.20 13.89
CA ALA A 18 7.37 6.82 13.20
C ALA A 18 7.92 5.46 13.67
N LEU A 19 7.90 5.19 14.99
CA LEU A 19 8.30 3.89 15.52
C LEU A 19 7.36 2.76 15.09
N GLN A 20 6.05 2.99 15.06
CA GLN A 20 5.07 2.03 14.57
C GLN A 20 5.28 1.70 13.09
N GLN A 21 5.64 2.69 12.26
CA GLN A 21 5.98 2.48 10.85
C GLN A 21 7.22 1.60 10.70
N LEU A 22 8.29 1.86 11.47
CA LEU A 22 9.49 1.01 11.46
C LEU A 22 9.21 -0.44 11.87
N GLY A 23 8.34 -0.65 12.86
CA GLY A 23 7.93 -1.99 13.29
C GLY A 23 7.03 -2.70 12.28
N GLY A 24 6.06 -1.98 11.69
CA GLY A 24 5.09 -2.53 10.73
C GLY A 24 5.71 -3.00 9.42
N HIS A 25 6.89 -2.48 9.05
CA HIS A 25 7.59 -2.87 7.84
C HIS A 25 8.60 -4.03 8.04
N GLY A 26 8.64 -4.67 9.22
CA GLY A 26 9.61 -5.74 9.50
C GLY A 26 11.02 -5.21 9.81
N GLY A 27 11.08 -4.03 10.43
CA GLY A 27 12.32 -3.38 10.85
C GLY A 27 12.96 -2.51 9.78
N ILE A 28 14.17 -2.01 10.08
CA ILE A 28 14.88 -1.01 9.26
C ILE A 28 15.09 -1.48 7.82
N ARG A 29 15.39 -2.77 7.61
CA ARG A 29 15.57 -3.33 6.26
C ARG A 29 14.30 -3.25 5.41
N GLY A 30 13.15 -3.61 5.98
CA GLY A 30 11.89 -3.55 5.25
C GLY A 30 11.42 -2.11 5.05
N ALA A 31 11.67 -1.22 6.01
CA ALA A 31 11.45 0.22 5.82
C ALA A 31 12.30 0.79 4.67
N ILE A 32 13.59 0.45 4.58
CA ILE A 32 14.47 0.88 3.48
C ILE A 32 13.98 0.33 2.14
N ILE A 33 13.65 -0.97 2.07
CA ILE A 33 13.13 -1.58 0.84
C ILE A 33 11.83 -0.91 0.41
N GLN A 34 10.96 -0.61 1.36
CA GLN A 34 9.72 0.07 1.06
C GLN A 34 9.95 1.49 0.57
N LEU A 35 10.84 2.25 1.22
CA LEU A 35 11.22 3.58 0.77
C LEU A 35 11.76 3.55 -0.66
N LEU A 36 12.58 2.56 -1.01
CA LEU A 36 13.17 2.45 -2.35
C LEU A 36 12.20 1.94 -3.42
N ARG A 37 11.19 1.13 -3.07
CA ARG A 37 10.24 0.56 -4.04
C ARG A 37 8.96 1.37 -4.20
N VAL A 38 8.50 2.00 -3.12
CA VAL A 38 7.21 2.73 -3.05
C VAL A 38 7.43 4.24 -3.02
N ASN A 39 8.69 4.70 -2.88
CA ASN A 39 9.06 6.11 -2.68
C ASN A 39 8.41 6.75 -1.44
N ASP A 40 7.83 5.96 -0.54
CA ASP A 40 7.12 6.45 0.64
C ASP A 40 7.09 5.40 1.76
N LEU A 41 7.14 5.87 3.01
CA LEU A 41 7.06 5.05 4.22
C LEU A 41 5.62 5.00 4.74
N LYS A 42 4.69 4.63 3.85
CA LYS A 42 3.26 4.51 4.15
C LYS A 42 2.94 3.17 4.79
N THR A 43 2.19 3.21 5.89
CA THR A 43 1.56 2.03 6.48
C THR A 43 0.06 2.08 6.21
N GLY A 44 -0.53 0.96 5.80
CA GLY A 44 -1.96 0.86 5.56
C GLY A 44 -2.49 -0.53 5.88
N ALA A 45 -3.81 -0.67 5.88
CA ALA A 45 -4.47 -1.96 5.99
C ALA A 45 -4.26 -2.75 4.68
N LEU A 46 -3.89 -4.03 4.79
CA LEU A 46 -3.83 -4.91 3.64
C LEU A 46 -5.26 -5.26 3.20
N VAL A 47 -5.65 -4.81 2.02
CA VAL A 47 -6.98 -5.05 1.44
C VAL A 47 -7.04 -6.39 0.73
N GLY A 48 -5.93 -6.78 0.09
CA GLY A 48 -5.84 -8.09 -0.55
C GLY A 48 -4.54 -8.30 -1.32
N VAL A 49 -4.42 -9.49 -1.87
CA VAL A 49 -3.30 -9.93 -2.69
C VAL A 49 -3.86 -10.49 -3.99
N ASP A 50 -3.30 -10.08 -5.13
CA ASP A 50 -3.71 -10.65 -6.41
C ASP A 50 -3.03 -12.01 -6.70
N LYS A 51 -3.41 -12.62 -7.83
CA LYS A 51 -2.85 -13.89 -8.30
C LYS A 51 -1.34 -13.84 -8.62
N TYR A 52 -0.77 -12.66 -8.80
CA TYR A 52 0.65 -12.46 -9.10
C TYR A 52 1.47 -12.15 -7.84
N GLY A 53 0.82 -11.97 -6.69
CA GLY A 53 1.47 -11.62 -5.42
C GLY A 53 1.64 -10.11 -5.22
N ASN A 54 0.98 -9.27 -6.01
CA ASN A 54 0.90 -7.84 -5.72
C ASN A 54 -0.02 -7.63 -4.52
N MET A 55 0.43 -6.82 -3.56
CA MET A 55 -0.30 -6.55 -2.33
C MET A 55 -0.90 -5.15 -2.38
N TYR A 56 -2.18 -5.05 -2.07
CA TYR A 56 -2.96 -3.81 -2.16
C TYR A 56 -3.28 -3.30 -0.76
N TYR A 57 -2.99 -2.02 -0.54
CA TYR A 57 -3.14 -1.39 0.76
C TYR A 57 -4.01 -0.15 0.68
N GLU A 58 -4.73 0.11 1.77
CA GLU A 58 -5.57 1.29 1.94
C GLU A 58 -5.34 1.95 3.30
N ASP A 59 -5.34 3.28 3.29
CA ASP A 59 -5.38 4.12 4.48
C ASP A 59 -6.13 5.42 4.17
N GLU A 60 -7.40 5.48 4.57
CA GLU A 60 -8.31 6.62 4.41
C GLU A 60 -7.83 7.89 5.15
N ARG A 61 -6.85 7.76 6.07
CA ARG A 61 -6.24 8.92 6.73
C ARG A 61 -5.38 9.73 5.76
N ASN A 62 -4.94 9.13 4.66
CA ASN A 62 -4.22 9.83 3.61
C ASN A 62 -5.18 10.57 2.67
N PHE A 63 -4.66 11.63 2.04
CA PHE A 63 -5.41 12.39 1.04
C PHE A 63 -5.83 11.51 -0.15
N PHE A 64 -6.95 11.88 -0.78
CA PHE A 64 -7.46 11.23 -1.99
C PHE A 64 -6.37 11.14 -3.07
N GLY A 65 -6.28 9.99 -3.75
CA GLY A 65 -5.17 9.66 -4.66
C GLY A 65 -3.87 9.14 -4.02
N ARG A 66 -3.68 9.27 -2.69
CA ARG A 66 -2.57 8.61 -1.94
C ARG A 66 -3.04 7.63 -0.86
N HIS A 67 -4.35 7.43 -0.77
CA HIS A 67 -5.03 6.55 0.19
C HIS A 67 -4.99 5.08 -0.22
N ARG A 68 -4.88 4.77 -1.51
CA ARG A 68 -4.70 3.41 -2.04
C ARG A 68 -3.36 3.30 -2.74
N TRP A 69 -2.64 2.20 -2.50
CA TRP A 69 -1.39 1.91 -3.20
C TRP A 69 -1.18 0.41 -3.35
N VAL A 70 -0.30 0.06 -4.28
CA VAL A 70 0.12 -1.32 -4.56
C VAL A 70 1.60 -1.48 -4.22
N VAL A 71 1.93 -2.60 -3.59
CA VAL A 71 3.29 -3.09 -3.44
C VAL A 71 3.46 -4.26 -4.40
N TYR A 72 4.20 -4.02 -5.48
CA TYR A 72 4.43 -5.02 -6.51
C TYR A 72 5.19 -6.24 -5.99
N THR A 73 4.86 -7.40 -6.55
CA THR A 73 5.62 -8.62 -6.34
C THR A 73 7.09 -8.45 -6.76
N LYS A 74 7.98 -9.28 -6.20
CA LYS A 74 9.41 -9.31 -6.55
C LYS A 74 9.67 -10.10 -7.83
N GLU A 75 8.72 -10.97 -8.20
CA GLU A 75 8.78 -11.80 -9.39
C GLU A 75 7.37 -11.97 -9.96
N MET A 76 7.21 -11.74 -11.25
CA MET A 76 5.96 -11.93 -11.97
C MET A 76 6.23 -12.68 -13.26
N ASN A 77 5.50 -13.77 -13.51
CA ASN A 77 5.63 -14.60 -14.72
C ASN A 77 7.08 -15.02 -15.04
N GLY A 78 7.87 -15.35 -14.01
CA GLY A 78 9.28 -15.74 -14.14
C GLY A 78 10.26 -14.59 -14.42
N LYS A 79 9.81 -13.34 -14.46
CA LYS A 79 10.67 -12.15 -14.56
C LYS A 79 10.88 -11.51 -13.18
N ARG A 80 12.12 -11.10 -12.89
CA ARG A 80 12.45 -10.40 -11.64
C ARG A 80 12.02 -8.93 -11.72
N THR A 81 10.87 -8.62 -11.13
CA THR A 81 10.27 -7.27 -11.09
C THR A 81 10.59 -6.52 -9.80
N PHE A 82 11.71 -6.88 -9.15
CA PHE A 82 12.10 -6.26 -7.90
C PHE A 82 12.34 -4.75 -8.08
N TRP A 83 13.02 -4.36 -9.17
CA TRP A 83 13.28 -2.97 -9.56
C TRP A 83 12.52 -2.55 -10.82
N GLU A 84 12.19 -3.50 -11.69
CA GLU A 84 11.42 -3.29 -12.92
C GLU A 84 9.92 -3.38 -12.61
N VAL A 85 9.42 -2.44 -11.82
CA VAL A 85 8.00 -2.31 -11.53
C VAL A 85 7.31 -1.53 -12.65
N ASP A 86 6.18 -2.03 -13.13
CA ASP A 86 5.38 -1.38 -14.16
C ASP A 86 3.90 -1.36 -13.76
N GLY A 87 3.21 -0.25 -14.07
CA GLY A 87 1.78 -0.09 -13.81
C GLY A 87 0.92 -1.12 -14.54
N SER A 88 1.39 -1.62 -15.68
CA SER A 88 0.71 -2.67 -16.45
C SER A 88 0.64 -4.03 -15.74
N MET A 89 1.42 -4.22 -14.67
CA MET A 89 1.43 -5.46 -13.88
C MET A 89 0.18 -5.63 -13.00
N VAL A 90 -0.59 -4.55 -12.80
CA VAL A 90 -1.85 -4.59 -12.05
C VAL A 90 -2.95 -5.22 -12.91
N PRO A 91 -3.60 -6.31 -12.47
CA PRO A 91 -4.69 -6.91 -13.23
C PRO A 91 -5.94 -6.01 -13.23
N ALA A 92 -6.79 -6.19 -14.24
CA ALA A 92 -7.92 -5.30 -14.49
C ALA A 92 -8.91 -5.17 -13.31
N GLU A 93 -9.08 -6.23 -12.51
CA GLU A 93 -9.93 -6.21 -11.33
C GLU A 93 -9.41 -5.24 -10.25
N TRP A 94 -8.10 -5.23 -10.02
CA TRP A 94 -7.45 -4.36 -9.04
C TRP A 94 -7.21 -2.95 -9.59
N HIS A 95 -7.09 -2.80 -10.91
CA HIS A 95 -6.92 -1.49 -11.56
C HIS A 95 -8.10 -0.55 -11.27
N ARG A 96 -9.35 -1.05 -11.30
CA ARG A 96 -10.54 -0.23 -11.02
C ARG A 96 -10.53 0.30 -9.58
N TRP A 97 -10.22 -0.55 -8.61
CA TRP A 97 -10.17 -0.17 -7.19
C TRP A 97 -9.00 0.78 -6.90
N LEU A 98 -7.81 0.48 -7.43
CA LEU A 98 -6.61 1.31 -7.26
C LEU A 98 -6.80 2.73 -7.82
N HIS A 99 -7.46 2.85 -8.96
CA HIS A 99 -7.79 4.13 -9.59
C HIS A 99 -9.09 4.76 -9.08
N SER A 100 -9.65 4.28 -7.98
CA SER A 100 -10.88 4.83 -7.36
C SER A 100 -12.08 4.90 -8.33
N MET A 101 -12.14 3.98 -9.30
CA MET A 101 -13.30 3.83 -10.20
C MET A 101 -14.45 3.07 -9.52
N THR A 102 -14.13 2.35 -8.44
CA THR A 102 -15.05 1.60 -7.59
C THR A 102 -14.51 1.63 -6.16
N ASP A 103 -15.41 1.68 -5.18
CA ASP A 103 -15.04 1.56 -3.76
C ASP A 103 -14.87 0.11 -3.34
N ASP A 104 -15.59 -0.78 -4.00
CA ASP A 104 -15.52 -2.21 -3.73
C ASP A 104 -14.21 -2.85 -4.23
N PRO A 105 -13.40 -3.46 -3.35
CA PRO A 105 -12.25 -4.23 -3.77
C PRO A 105 -12.70 -5.55 -4.42
N PRO A 106 -11.90 -6.10 -5.34
CA PRO A 106 -12.26 -7.34 -6.05
C PRO A 106 -12.31 -8.58 -5.14
N THR A 107 -11.80 -8.48 -3.91
CA THR A 107 -11.95 -9.48 -2.85
C THR A 107 -13.38 -9.58 -2.32
N THR A 108 -14.13 -8.48 -2.30
CA THR A 108 -15.52 -8.44 -1.80
C THR A 108 -16.52 -8.71 -2.93
N HIS A 109 -16.20 -8.24 -4.15
CA HIS A 109 -17.07 -8.40 -5.33
C HIS A 109 -16.28 -8.98 -6.52
N PRO A 110 -16.08 -10.30 -6.57
CA PRO A 110 -15.47 -10.94 -7.74
C PRO A 110 -16.38 -10.68 -8.95
N ARG A 111 -15.81 -10.15 -10.04
CA ARG A 111 -16.55 -10.03 -11.30
C ARG A 111 -16.99 -11.42 -11.75
N ALA A 112 -18.23 -11.53 -12.23
CA ALA A 112 -18.58 -12.61 -13.15
C ALA A 112 -17.63 -12.49 -14.35
N GLN A 113 -16.67 -13.39 -14.46
CA GLN A 113 -15.83 -13.49 -15.66
C GLN A 113 -16.77 -13.85 -16.81
N GLU A 114 -16.88 -12.98 -17.82
CA GLU A 114 -17.49 -13.37 -19.09
C GLU A 114 -16.66 -14.53 -19.64
N VAL A 115 -17.27 -15.72 -19.60
CA VAL A 115 -16.70 -16.94 -20.16
C VAL A 115 -16.55 -16.72 -21.65
N PRO A 116 -15.35 -16.86 -22.25
CA PRO A 116 -15.22 -16.84 -23.70
C PRO A 116 -15.97 -18.07 -24.24
N GLY A 117 -17.02 -17.84 -25.03
CA GLY A 117 -17.73 -18.88 -25.78
C GLY A 117 -16.94 -19.37 -26.98
#